data_AF-A0A2P8I588-F1
#
_entry.id   AF-A0A2P8I588-F1
#
_cell.length_a   1.000
_cell.length_b   1.000
_cell.length_c   1.000
_cell.angle_alpha   90.00
_cell.angle_beta   90.00
_cell.angle_gamma   90.00
#
_symmetry.space_group_name_H-M   'P 1'
#
loop_
_entity.id
_entity.type
_entity.pdbx_description
1 polymer ?
#
loop_
_entity_poly.entity_id
_entity_poly.type
_entity_poly.pdbx_seq_one_letter_code
_entity_poly.pdbx_strand_id
1 'polypeptide(L)'
;MRALLLALALLAATATPAQAHAGGLTPQDHLSRVTGIDPPLPGVTAAMVDHGTRLEVRNGGTDPVAVGGADDGTRVADHVIGPGETYRFRDERTTASRWEVPLGTSVIKGRVDVTPGPNPLWWLLITLALALGGYVLGRRRALLAVGVVVVTAGHVWHAVGSTLAVTGQPFVPLLLGASGVGLVAWPLTVVAVVAAARRKPATAFVAAVVGAMLVVAGIPDFDSFRFSQLPFAGPADLDRLLVALTLGGGLGLAAGGFDYLRRTGSTP
;
A
#
# COMPACT_ATOMS: atom_id res chain seq x y z
N MET A 1 -13.03 -20.83 17.53
CA MET A 1 -12.23 -20.07 18.52
C MET A 1 -10.73 -20.38 18.42
N ARG A 2 -10.30 -21.64 18.63
CA ARG A 2 -8.86 -22.00 18.69
C ARG A 2 -8.06 -21.69 17.41
N ALA A 3 -8.62 -21.97 16.23
CA ALA A 3 -7.96 -21.67 14.95
C ALA A 3 -7.82 -20.15 14.68
N LEU A 4 -8.81 -19.35 15.08
CA LEU A 4 -8.78 -17.89 14.95
C LEU A 4 -7.72 -17.27 15.87
N LEU A 5 -7.62 -17.76 17.11
CA LEU A 5 -6.60 -17.32 18.07
C LEU A 5 -5.20 -17.72 17.61
N LEU A 6 -5.03 -18.90 17.01
CA LEU A 6 -3.75 -19.31 16.43
C LEU A 6 -3.36 -18.43 15.24
N ALA A 7 -4.31 -18.13 14.34
CA ALA A 7 -4.07 -17.25 13.20
C ALA A 7 -3.70 -15.82 13.64
N LEU A 8 -4.40 -15.27 14.64
CA LEU A 8 -4.08 -13.96 15.22
C LEU A 8 -2.70 -13.95 15.91
N ALA A 9 -2.34 -15.00 16.63
CA ALA A 9 -1.03 -15.12 17.28
C ALA A 9 0.12 -15.22 16.26
N LEU A 10 -0.06 -15.98 15.18
CA LEU A 10 0.90 -16.11 14.08
C LEU A 10 1.08 -14.79 13.32
N LEU A 11 0.00 -14.04 13.09
CA LEU A 11 0.04 -12.71 12.47
C LEU A 11 0.79 -11.69 13.34
N ALA A 12 0.53 -11.66 14.64
CA ALA A 12 1.19 -10.75 15.57
C ALA A 12 2.69 -11.05 15.74
N ALA A 13 3.10 -12.30 15.61
CA ALA A 13 4.50 -12.71 15.79
C ALA A 13 5.40 -12.44 14.57
N THR A 14 4.82 -12.18 13.39
CA THR A 14 5.58 -12.12 12.12
C THR A 14 5.58 -10.76 11.43
N ALA A 15 4.67 -9.85 11.80
CA ALA A 15 4.59 -8.51 11.23
C ALA A 15 5.27 -7.48 12.15
N THR A 16 6.43 -6.94 11.77
CA THR A 16 6.92 -5.69 12.39
C THR A 16 6.09 -4.52 11.84
N PRO A 17 5.70 -3.52 12.67
CA PRO A 17 4.79 -2.46 12.26
C PRO A 17 5.23 -1.69 11.00
N ALA A 18 6.55 -1.59 10.78
CA ALA A 18 7.12 -0.82 9.68
C ALA A 18 7.30 -1.61 8.36
N GLN A 19 7.45 -2.95 8.40
CA GLN A 19 7.52 -3.75 7.17
C GLN A 19 6.15 -4.18 6.63
N ALA A 20 5.12 -4.14 7.49
CA ALA A 20 3.80 -4.68 7.17
C ALA A 20 3.02 -3.82 6.14
N HIS A 21 3.59 -2.74 5.61
CA HIS A 21 2.84 -1.83 4.75
C HIS A 21 3.65 -1.49 3.50
N ALA A 22 3.19 -1.95 2.33
CA ALA A 22 3.83 -1.78 1.02
C ALA A 22 5.35 -2.09 1.00
N GLY A 23 5.81 -3.13 1.71
CA GLY A 23 7.24 -3.49 1.75
C GLY A 23 8.15 -2.43 2.37
N GLY A 24 7.60 -1.51 3.17
CA GLY A 24 8.33 -0.40 3.80
C GLY A 24 8.47 0.83 2.90
N LEU A 25 7.65 0.95 1.86
CA LEU A 25 7.52 2.18 1.07
C LEU A 25 6.58 3.16 1.76
N THR A 26 6.96 4.43 1.72
CA THR A 26 6.20 5.52 2.35
C THR A 26 5.74 6.52 1.28
N PRO A 27 4.49 7.01 1.36
CA PRO A 27 4.03 8.13 0.55
C PRO A 27 4.95 9.36 0.69
N GLN A 28 5.12 10.13 -0.39
CA GLN A 28 5.99 11.30 -0.43
C GLN A 28 5.65 12.28 -1.56
N ASP A 29 6.11 13.53 -1.46
CA ASP A 29 5.89 14.57 -2.49
C ASP A 29 7.03 14.67 -3.51
N HIS A 30 7.95 13.72 -3.49
CA HIS A 30 9.12 13.75 -4.35
C HIS A 30 9.43 12.37 -4.94
N LEU A 31 10.01 12.35 -6.13
CA LEU A 31 10.37 11.14 -6.85
C LEU A 31 11.78 11.28 -7.42
N SER A 32 12.69 10.44 -6.91
CA SER A 32 14.04 10.35 -7.48
C SER A 32 14.01 9.62 -8.82
N ARG A 33 14.77 10.10 -9.80
CA ARG A 33 14.88 9.51 -11.15
C ARG A 33 16.32 9.48 -11.63
N VAL A 34 16.71 8.37 -12.25
CA VAL A 34 17.93 8.30 -13.06
C VAL A 34 17.73 9.11 -14.34
N THR A 35 18.73 9.89 -14.70
CA THR A 35 18.77 10.69 -15.93
C THR A 35 19.77 10.15 -16.94
N GLY A 36 20.78 9.40 -16.50
CA GLY A 36 21.73 8.74 -17.39
C GLY A 36 22.91 8.11 -16.65
N ILE A 37 23.79 7.48 -17.42
CA ILE A 37 25.11 7.00 -16.99
C ILE A 37 26.14 7.72 -17.86
N ASP A 38 27.16 8.33 -17.26
CA ASP A 38 28.13 9.16 -17.96
C ASP A 38 29.58 8.91 -17.50
N PRO A 39 30.51 8.54 -18.40
CA PRO A 39 30.24 8.11 -19.78
C PRO A 39 29.33 6.87 -19.83
N PRO A 40 28.61 6.61 -20.94
CA PRO A 40 27.78 5.41 -21.04
C PRO A 40 28.62 4.12 -20.94
N LEU A 41 28.18 3.18 -20.10
CA LEU A 41 28.76 1.84 -19.99
C LEU A 41 27.97 0.85 -20.87
N PRO A 42 28.59 0.22 -21.89
CA PRO A 42 27.90 -0.71 -22.77
C PRO A 42 27.23 -1.86 -22.00
N GLY A 43 25.93 -2.07 -22.24
CA GLY A 43 25.15 -3.15 -21.61
C GLY A 43 24.72 -2.86 -20.17
N VAL A 44 25.12 -1.74 -19.56
CA VAL A 44 24.74 -1.39 -18.18
C VAL A 44 23.57 -0.41 -18.19
N THR A 45 22.55 -0.68 -17.37
CA THR A 45 21.40 0.20 -17.20
C THR A 45 21.17 0.50 -15.74
N ALA A 46 20.74 1.72 -15.43
CA ALA A 46 20.34 2.13 -14.10
C ALA A 46 18.93 2.75 -14.13
N ALA A 47 18.11 2.41 -13.15
CA ALA A 47 16.78 2.98 -12.97
C ALA A 47 16.46 3.12 -11.49
N MET A 48 15.63 4.11 -11.14
CA MET A 48 15.01 4.11 -9.83
C MET A 48 13.79 3.18 -9.83
N VAL A 49 13.71 2.30 -8.84
CA VAL A 49 12.58 1.39 -8.59
C VAL A 49 11.93 1.72 -7.25
N ASP A 50 10.87 1.00 -6.88
CA ASP A 50 10.19 1.14 -5.59
C ASP A 50 9.82 2.60 -5.27
N HIS A 51 9.14 3.26 -6.22
CA HIS A 51 8.75 4.67 -6.14
C HIS A 51 9.89 5.65 -5.85
N GLY A 52 11.05 5.44 -6.47
CA GLY A 52 12.16 6.38 -6.36
C GLY A 52 13.00 6.21 -5.10
N THR A 53 12.79 5.14 -4.32
CA THR A 53 13.49 4.93 -3.04
C THR A 53 14.68 3.98 -3.14
N ARG A 54 14.82 3.26 -4.25
CA ARG A 54 15.89 2.29 -4.47
C ARG A 54 16.44 2.40 -5.88
N LEU A 55 17.76 2.32 -6.02
CA LEU A 55 18.43 2.26 -7.32
C LEU A 55 18.55 0.79 -7.73
N GLU A 56 18.17 0.48 -8.97
CA GLU A 56 18.42 -0.79 -9.62
C GLU A 56 19.48 -0.58 -10.70
N VAL A 57 20.57 -1.35 -10.63
CA VAL A 57 21.61 -1.37 -11.64
C VAL A 57 21.70 -2.77 -12.20
N ARG A 58 21.55 -2.90 -13.52
CA ARG A 58 21.67 -4.18 -14.25
C ARG A 58 22.89 -4.13 -15.15
N ASN A 59 23.79 -5.10 -14.98
CA ASN A 59 24.97 -5.26 -15.81
C ASN A 59 24.72 -6.34 -16.86
N GLY A 60 24.36 -5.94 -18.08
CA GLY A 60 24.27 -6.83 -19.25
C GLY A 60 25.57 -6.92 -20.07
N GLY A 61 26.66 -6.29 -19.59
CA GLY A 61 27.98 -6.35 -20.22
C GLY A 61 28.75 -7.62 -19.86
N THR A 62 30.01 -7.67 -20.27
CA THR A 62 30.93 -8.80 -20.03
C THR A 62 31.86 -8.61 -18.84
N ASP A 63 32.03 -7.37 -18.38
CA ASP A 63 32.97 -7.02 -17.32
C ASP A 63 32.21 -6.65 -16.03
N PRO A 64 32.72 -7.02 -14.84
CA PRO A 64 32.14 -6.57 -13.57
C PRO A 64 32.21 -5.06 -13.41
N VAL A 65 31.18 -4.48 -12.78
CA VAL A 65 31.10 -3.03 -12.54
C VAL A 65 30.95 -2.76 -11.04
N ALA A 66 31.88 -1.99 -10.48
CA ALA A 66 31.81 -1.54 -9.10
C ALA A 66 30.77 -0.43 -8.94
N VAL A 67 29.98 -0.45 -7.87
CA VAL A 67 29.01 0.60 -7.54
C VAL A 67 29.25 1.14 -6.13
N GLY A 68 29.05 2.44 -5.96
CA GLY A 68 29.41 3.13 -4.72
C GLY A 68 30.89 3.50 -4.67
N GLY A 69 31.34 3.97 -3.52
CA GLY A 69 32.66 4.60 -3.37
C GLY A 69 32.64 6.12 -3.58
N ALA A 70 33.81 6.74 -3.61
CA ALA A 70 33.98 8.17 -3.85
C ALA A 70 34.83 8.35 -5.12
N ASP A 71 34.53 9.39 -5.90
CA ASP A 71 35.22 9.67 -7.18
C ASP A 71 36.73 9.93 -7.01
N ASP A 72 37.19 10.20 -5.78
CA ASP A 72 38.60 10.43 -5.42
C ASP A 72 39.37 9.13 -5.10
N GLY A 73 38.73 7.97 -5.19
CA GLY A 73 39.34 6.67 -4.90
C GLY A 73 39.61 6.41 -3.40
N THR A 74 39.14 7.27 -2.50
CA THR A 74 39.37 7.12 -1.05
C THR A 74 38.38 6.17 -0.37
N ARG A 75 37.22 5.91 -0.99
CA ARG A 75 36.24 4.92 -0.53
C ARG A 75 36.24 3.69 -1.43
N VAL A 76 36.30 2.53 -0.78
CA VAL A 76 36.12 1.21 -1.42
C VAL A 76 34.71 1.15 -2.01
N ALA A 77 34.58 0.49 -3.16
CA ALA A 77 33.28 0.20 -3.75
C ALA A 77 32.38 -0.55 -2.77
N ASP A 78 31.10 -0.18 -2.70
CA ASP A 78 30.14 -0.77 -1.78
C ASP A 78 29.74 -2.18 -2.25
N HIS A 79 29.65 -2.39 -3.57
CA HIS A 79 29.34 -3.68 -4.18
C HIS A 79 29.96 -3.80 -5.59
N VAL A 80 30.21 -5.03 -6.05
CA VAL A 80 30.64 -5.32 -7.43
C VAL A 80 29.57 -6.13 -8.13
N ILE A 81 29.03 -5.59 -9.22
CA ILE A 81 27.94 -6.16 -10.02
C ILE A 81 28.55 -6.98 -11.16
N GLY A 82 28.43 -8.30 -11.09
CA GLY A 82 28.93 -9.21 -12.11
C GLY A 82 28.15 -9.17 -13.43
N PRO A 83 28.70 -9.75 -14.52
CA PRO A 83 27.99 -9.92 -15.78
C PRO A 83 26.67 -10.68 -15.61
N GLY A 84 25.58 -10.13 -16.14
CA GLY A 84 24.22 -10.67 -16.01
C GLY A 84 23.53 -10.37 -14.67
N GLU A 85 24.23 -9.76 -13.71
CA GLU A 85 23.68 -9.47 -12.38
C GLU A 85 22.79 -8.22 -12.39
N THR A 86 21.79 -8.21 -11.51
CA THR A 86 21.01 -7.03 -11.15
C THR A 86 21.17 -6.78 -9.66
N TYR A 87 21.65 -5.60 -9.31
CA TYR A 87 21.84 -5.18 -7.93
C TYR A 87 20.88 -4.04 -7.59
N ARG A 88 20.24 -4.14 -6.41
CA ARG A 88 19.28 -3.15 -5.93
C ARG A 88 19.69 -2.65 -4.55
N PHE A 89 19.82 -1.34 -4.40
CA PHE A 89 20.32 -0.74 -3.15
C PHE A 89 19.75 0.65 -2.90
N ARG A 90 19.80 1.08 -1.64
CA ARG A 90 19.46 2.45 -1.24
C ARG A 90 20.75 3.24 -1.07
N ASP A 91 20.72 4.50 -1.47
CA ASP A 91 21.87 5.40 -1.37
C ASP A 91 21.38 6.79 -0.96
N GLU A 92 21.90 7.32 0.14
CA GLU A 92 21.45 8.60 0.71
C GLU A 92 21.67 9.76 -0.28
N ARG A 93 22.65 9.66 -1.18
CA ARG A 93 22.92 10.68 -2.20
C ARG A 93 21.69 10.90 -3.11
N THR A 94 20.88 9.87 -3.32
CA THR A 94 19.69 9.92 -4.20
C THR A 94 18.56 10.81 -3.68
N THR A 95 18.71 11.40 -2.50
CA THR A 95 17.76 12.35 -1.90
C THR A 95 18.08 13.82 -2.23
N ALA A 96 19.27 14.12 -2.76
CA ALA A 96 19.62 15.48 -3.18
C ALA A 96 18.87 15.90 -4.46
N SER A 97 18.68 17.21 -4.69
CA SER A 97 17.92 17.71 -5.85
C SER A 97 18.52 17.26 -7.19
N ARG A 98 19.86 17.19 -7.25
CA ARG A 98 20.65 16.49 -8.27
C ARG A 98 21.67 15.65 -7.54
N TRP A 99 21.92 14.45 -8.05
CA TRP A 99 22.78 13.49 -7.38
C TRP A 99 23.55 12.65 -8.38
N GLU A 100 24.68 12.14 -7.90
CA GLU A 100 25.55 11.25 -8.64
C GLU A 100 25.93 10.05 -7.75
N VAL A 101 25.98 8.87 -8.35
CA VAL A 101 26.42 7.64 -7.70
C VAL A 101 27.54 7.04 -8.53
N PRO A 102 28.75 6.85 -7.96
CA PRO A 102 29.87 6.27 -8.69
C PRO A 102 29.56 4.85 -9.18
N LEU A 103 29.98 4.56 -10.41
CA LEU A 103 29.74 3.30 -11.11
C LEU A 103 30.94 2.96 -12.02
N GLY A 104 31.95 2.28 -11.46
CA GLY A 104 33.17 1.92 -12.16
C GLY A 104 33.93 3.16 -12.64
N THR A 105 34.10 3.31 -13.96
CA THR A 105 34.70 4.49 -14.60
C THR A 105 33.67 5.55 -15.00
N SER A 106 32.44 5.43 -14.51
CA SER A 106 31.30 6.28 -14.86
C SER A 106 30.52 6.70 -13.63
N VAL A 107 29.53 7.56 -13.81
CA VAL A 107 28.61 7.96 -12.75
C VAL A 107 27.17 7.78 -13.19
N ILE A 108 26.32 7.30 -12.29
CA ILE A 108 24.87 7.32 -12.45
C ILE A 108 24.40 8.70 -12.02
N LYS A 109 23.82 9.45 -12.95
CA LYS A 109 23.29 10.78 -12.69
C LYS A 109 21.80 10.73 -12.48
N GLY A 110 21.29 11.52 -11.54
CA GLY A 110 19.87 11.63 -11.32
C GLY A 110 19.44 12.94 -10.69
N ARG A 111 18.12 13.06 -10.52
CA ARG A 111 17.47 14.23 -9.93
C ARG A 111 16.25 13.81 -9.13
N VAL A 112 15.81 14.69 -8.25
CA VAL A 112 14.56 14.53 -7.50
C VAL A 112 13.51 15.49 -8.04
N ASP A 113 12.39 14.93 -8.49
CA ASP A 113 11.24 15.68 -8.97
C ASP A 113 10.25 15.87 -7.84
N VAL A 114 9.98 17.12 -7.45
CA VAL A 114 9.00 17.45 -6.42
C VAL A 114 7.68 17.80 -7.08
N THR A 115 6.61 17.11 -6.67
CA THR A 115 5.24 17.37 -7.10
C THR A 115 4.40 17.67 -5.86
N PRO A 116 3.76 18.85 -5.76
CA PRO A 116 2.87 19.14 -4.65
C PRO A 116 1.77 18.08 -4.54
N GLY A 117 1.48 17.66 -3.31
CA GLY A 117 0.35 16.81 -3.02
C GLY A 117 -1.00 17.47 -3.33
N PRO A 118 -2.08 16.67 -3.46
CA PRO A 118 -3.42 17.21 -3.64
C PRO A 118 -3.90 17.90 -2.35
N ASN A 119 -4.96 18.70 -2.44
CA ASN A 119 -5.61 19.24 -1.27
C ASN A 119 -6.35 18.11 -0.49
N PRO A 120 -5.94 17.78 0.74
CA PRO A 120 -6.53 16.68 1.50
C PRO A 120 -8.00 16.92 1.86
N LEU A 121 -8.47 18.17 1.91
CA LEU A 121 -9.85 18.50 2.27
C LEU A 121 -10.86 17.83 1.34
N TRP A 122 -10.60 17.76 0.04
CA TRP A 122 -11.52 17.13 -0.92
C TRP A 122 -11.68 15.63 -0.66
N TRP A 123 -10.58 14.94 -0.35
CA TRP A 123 -10.60 13.52 -0.02
C TRP A 123 -11.28 13.24 1.32
N LEU A 124 -11.13 14.14 2.30
CA LEU A 124 -11.88 14.07 3.55
C LEU A 124 -13.38 14.26 3.35
N LEU A 125 -13.79 15.19 2.49
CA LEU A 125 -15.19 15.39 2.14
C LEU A 125 -15.77 14.18 1.40
N ILE A 126 -15.02 13.56 0.48
CA ILE A 126 -15.42 12.31 -0.18
C ILE A 126 -15.57 11.18 0.84
N THR A 127 -14.60 11.04 1.76
CA THR A 127 -14.65 10.05 2.84
C THR A 127 -15.88 10.24 3.73
N LEU A 128 -16.18 11.49 4.10
CA LEU A 128 -17.39 11.83 4.87
C LEU A 128 -18.65 11.51 4.08
N ALA A 129 -18.71 11.85 2.79
CA ALA A 129 -19.85 11.53 1.94
C ALA A 129 -20.08 10.01 1.82
N LEU A 130 -19.02 9.22 1.70
CA LEU A 130 -19.08 7.75 1.69
C LEU A 130 -19.54 7.20 3.05
N ALA A 131 -19.12 7.81 4.16
CA ALA A 131 -19.61 7.44 5.49
C ALA A 131 -21.09 7.72 5.68
N LEU A 132 -21.56 8.91 5.28
CA LEU A 132 -22.98 9.26 5.34
C LEU A 132 -23.82 8.37 4.41
N GLY A 133 -23.34 8.14 3.19
CA GLY A 133 -23.96 7.22 2.24
C GLY A 133 -24.04 5.80 2.80
N GLY A 134 -22.93 5.27 3.31
CA GLY A 134 -22.87 3.95 3.94
C GLY A 134 -23.81 3.83 5.15
N TYR A 135 -23.91 4.87 5.98
CA TYR A 135 -24.84 4.92 7.11
C TYR A 135 -26.30 4.86 6.66
N VAL A 136 -26.68 5.68 5.67
CA VAL A 136 -28.06 5.72 5.14
C VAL A 136 -28.43 4.41 4.45
N LEU A 137 -27.55 3.89 3.60
CA LEU A 137 -27.74 2.60 2.92
C LEU A 137 -27.76 1.45 3.93
N GLY A 138 -26.95 1.56 4.99
CA GLY A 138 -26.85 0.61 6.08
C GLY A 138 -28.14 0.40 6.88
N ARG A 139 -29.14 1.29 6.70
CA ARG A 139 -30.49 1.10 7.26
C ARG A 139 -31.27 -0.02 6.58
N ARG A 140 -30.83 -0.51 5.41
CA ARG A 140 -31.47 -1.63 4.69
C ARG A 140 -30.55 -2.83 4.65
N ARG A 141 -31.04 -3.98 5.11
CA ARG A 141 -30.24 -5.19 5.24
C ARG A 141 -29.61 -5.70 3.93
N ALA A 142 -30.32 -5.62 2.81
CA ALA A 142 -29.77 -6.02 1.51
C ALA A 142 -28.61 -5.10 1.10
N LEU A 143 -28.74 -3.79 1.36
CA LEU A 143 -27.72 -2.80 1.03
C LEU A 143 -26.50 -2.88 1.95
N LEU A 144 -26.67 -3.29 3.22
CA LEU A 144 -25.54 -3.60 4.11
C LEU A 144 -24.63 -4.68 3.51
N ALA A 145 -25.21 -5.78 3.04
CA ALA A 145 -24.42 -6.88 2.47
C ALA A 145 -23.66 -6.45 1.21
N VAL A 146 -24.31 -5.69 0.33
CA VAL A 146 -23.67 -5.12 -0.86
C VAL A 146 -22.56 -4.15 -0.47
N GLY A 147 -22.82 -3.26 0.49
CA GLY A 147 -21.83 -2.29 0.95
C GLY A 147 -20.60 -2.96 1.55
N VAL A 148 -20.77 -4.03 2.35
CA VAL A 148 -19.64 -4.81 2.88
C VAL A 148 -18.80 -5.39 1.74
N VAL A 149 -19.43 -5.96 0.71
CA VAL A 149 -18.69 -6.48 -0.45
C VAL A 149 -17.91 -5.38 -1.15
N VAL A 150 -18.52 -4.22 -1.40
CA VAL A 150 -17.88 -3.09 -2.08
C VAL A 150 -16.69 -2.55 -1.29
N VAL A 151 -16.86 -2.32 0.02
CA VAL A 151 -15.80 -1.79 0.88
C VAL A 151 -14.66 -2.80 1.03
N THR A 152 -14.97 -4.08 1.23
CA THR A 152 -13.95 -5.15 1.29
C THR A 152 -13.21 -5.29 -0.04
N ALA A 153 -13.91 -5.26 -1.17
CA ALA A 153 -13.28 -5.31 -2.49
C ALA A 153 -12.34 -4.10 -2.70
N GLY A 154 -12.74 -2.92 -2.25
CA GLY A 154 -11.90 -1.73 -2.27
C GLY A 154 -10.60 -1.91 -1.48
N HIS A 155 -10.70 -2.41 -0.24
CA HIS A 155 -9.53 -2.71 0.59
C HIS A 155 -8.63 -3.80 -0.04
N VAL A 156 -9.22 -4.87 -0.59
CA VAL A 156 -8.43 -5.92 -1.29
C VAL A 156 -7.68 -5.31 -2.46
N TRP A 157 -8.33 -4.46 -3.26
CA TRP A 157 -7.70 -3.82 -4.42
C TRP A 157 -6.58 -2.87 -4.01
N HIS A 158 -6.79 -2.08 -2.96
CA HIS A 158 -5.75 -1.27 -2.35
C HIS A 158 -4.53 -2.14 -1.95
N ALA A 159 -4.75 -3.20 -1.17
CA ALA A 159 -3.67 -4.10 -0.73
C ALA A 159 -2.92 -4.77 -1.88
N VAL A 160 -3.62 -5.19 -2.94
CA VAL A 160 -3.01 -5.74 -4.15
C VAL A 160 -2.17 -4.69 -4.88
N GLY A 161 -2.71 -3.49 -5.10
CA GLY A 161 -1.97 -2.41 -5.77
C GLY A 161 -0.74 -1.97 -4.99
N SER A 162 -0.83 -1.89 -3.66
CA SER A 162 0.31 -1.60 -2.78
C SER A 162 1.36 -2.70 -2.80
N THR A 163 0.93 -3.96 -2.93
CA THR A 163 1.85 -5.10 -3.07
C THR A 163 2.58 -5.09 -4.41
N LEU A 164 1.87 -4.78 -5.51
CA LEU A 164 2.44 -4.71 -6.85
C LEU A 164 3.40 -3.54 -7.04
N ALA A 165 3.34 -2.52 -6.18
CA ALA A 165 4.27 -1.39 -6.21
C ALA A 165 5.69 -1.76 -5.76
N VAL A 166 5.85 -2.87 -5.04
CA VAL A 166 7.14 -3.35 -4.52
C VAL A 166 7.78 -4.29 -5.53
N THR A 167 9.02 -4.00 -5.90
CA THR A 167 9.78 -4.81 -6.86
C THR A 167 10.77 -5.74 -6.17
N GLY A 168 11.08 -6.88 -6.80
CA GLY A 168 12.14 -7.79 -6.35
C GLY A 168 11.84 -8.62 -5.10
N GLN A 169 10.59 -8.65 -4.63
CA GLN A 169 10.14 -9.42 -3.47
C GLN A 169 8.98 -10.34 -3.86
N PRO A 170 8.79 -11.50 -3.18
CA PRO A 170 7.70 -12.41 -3.50
C PRO A 170 6.34 -11.78 -3.14
N PHE A 171 5.38 -11.90 -4.07
CA PHE A 171 4.06 -11.26 -3.96
C PHE A 171 3.26 -11.73 -2.73
N VAL A 172 3.22 -13.05 -2.45
CA VAL A 172 2.34 -13.59 -1.41
C VAL A 172 2.71 -13.11 0.00
N PRO A 173 3.98 -13.19 0.46
CA PRO A 173 4.36 -12.65 1.76
C PRO A 173 4.10 -11.15 1.89
N LEU A 174 4.36 -10.38 0.83
CA LEU A 174 4.07 -8.94 0.82
C LEU A 174 2.58 -8.64 0.94
N LEU A 175 1.73 -9.36 0.19
CA LEU A 175 0.28 -9.19 0.26
C LEU A 175 -0.23 -9.50 1.67
N LEU A 176 0.24 -10.59 2.27
CA LEU A 176 -0.14 -10.95 3.64
C LEU A 176 0.28 -9.87 4.65
N GLY A 177 1.48 -9.32 4.51
CA GLY A 177 1.94 -8.17 5.29
C GLY A 177 1.03 -6.96 5.11
N ALA A 178 0.86 -6.50 3.86
CA ALA A 178 0.09 -5.32 3.48
C ALA A 178 -1.39 -5.40 3.89
N SER A 179 -1.94 -6.60 4.00
CA SER A 179 -3.37 -6.80 4.28
C SER A 179 -3.74 -6.58 5.76
N GLY A 180 -2.81 -6.77 6.70
CA GLY A 180 -3.02 -6.53 8.13
C GLY A 180 -4.34 -7.10 8.69
N VAL A 181 -5.14 -6.23 9.32
CA VAL A 181 -6.47 -6.57 9.89
C VAL A 181 -7.46 -7.06 8.81
N GLY A 182 -7.24 -6.66 7.55
CA GLY A 182 -8.02 -7.10 6.38
C GLY A 182 -8.08 -8.63 6.24
N LEU A 183 -7.01 -9.36 6.58
CA LEU A 183 -6.99 -10.83 6.50
C LEU A 183 -8.08 -11.50 7.34
N VAL A 184 -8.54 -10.85 8.41
CA VAL A 184 -9.65 -11.32 9.22
C VAL A 184 -10.99 -10.79 8.69
N ALA A 185 -11.03 -9.54 8.20
CA ALA A 185 -12.23 -8.91 7.68
C ALA A 185 -12.74 -9.55 6.36
N TRP A 186 -11.84 -10.03 5.49
CA TRP A 186 -12.20 -10.62 4.20
C TRP A 186 -13.02 -11.91 4.32
N PRO A 187 -12.65 -12.93 5.11
CA PRO A 187 -13.51 -14.10 5.30
C PRO A 187 -14.82 -13.74 6.03
N LEU A 188 -14.81 -12.76 6.94
CA LEU A 188 -16.03 -12.28 7.60
C LEU A 188 -17.00 -11.60 6.61
N THR A 189 -16.50 -11.04 5.51
CA THR A 189 -17.34 -10.54 4.41
C THR A 189 -18.17 -11.66 3.80
N VAL A 190 -17.56 -12.82 3.55
CA VAL A 190 -18.29 -14.00 3.06
C VAL A 190 -19.37 -14.42 4.06
N VAL A 191 -19.05 -14.42 5.36
CA VAL A 191 -20.03 -14.71 6.43
C VAL A 191 -21.19 -13.72 6.40
N ALA A 192 -20.93 -12.42 6.25
CA ALA A 192 -21.97 -11.39 6.16
C ALA A 192 -22.89 -11.61 4.95
N VAL A 193 -22.33 -11.92 3.78
CA VAL A 193 -23.07 -12.20 2.54
C VAL A 193 -23.92 -13.46 2.68
N VAL A 194 -23.36 -14.56 3.20
CA VAL A 194 -24.09 -15.81 3.41
C VAL A 194 -25.22 -15.61 4.43
N ALA A 195 -24.96 -14.88 5.52
CA ALA A 195 -25.98 -14.53 6.50
C ALA A 195 -27.11 -13.70 5.87
N ALA A 196 -26.77 -12.76 4.98
CA ALA A 196 -27.72 -11.94 4.25
C ALA A 196 -28.61 -12.79 3.32
N ALA A 197 -27.99 -13.62 2.49
CA ALA A 197 -28.69 -14.54 1.58
C ALA A 197 -29.64 -15.49 2.34
N ARG A 198 -29.20 -16.00 3.50
CA ARG A 198 -30.00 -16.87 4.38
C ARG A 198 -30.98 -16.14 5.28
N ARG A 199 -31.16 -14.83 5.09
CA ARG A 199 -32.08 -13.99 5.89
C ARG A 199 -31.86 -14.08 7.42
N LYS A 200 -30.64 -14.35 7.89
CA LYS A 200 -30.26 -14.32 9.32
C LYS A 200 -30.09 -12.90 9.94
N PRO A 201 -30.57 -12.66 11.17
CA PRO A 201 -30.44 -11.35 11.84
C PRO A 201 -28.98 -10.92 12.07
N ALA A 202 -28.05 -11.88 12.14
CA ALA A 202 -26.63 -11.64 12.32
C ALA A 202 -25.95 -10.80 11.22
N THR A 203 -26.58 -10.61 10.05
CA THR A 203 -26.00 -9.81 8.93
C THR A 203 -25.54 -8.44 9.38
N ALA A 204 -26.37 -7.71 10.14
CA ALA A 204 -26.06 -6.33 10.53
C ALA A 204 -24.89 -6.26 11.51
N PHE A 205 -24.79 -7.23 12.42
CA PHE A 205 -23.67 -7.32 13.36
C PHE A 205 -22.35 -7.61 12.64
N VAL A 206 -22.32 -8.65 11.80
CA VAL A 206 -21.10 -9.02 11.07
C VAL A 206 -20.68 -7.90 10.11
N ALA A 207 -21.64 -7.25 9.43
CA ALA A 207 -21.37 -6.10 8.59
C ALA A 207 -20.75 -4.92 9.37
N ALA A 208 -21.27 -4.62 10.56
CA ALA A 208 -20.74 -3.54 11.39
C ALA A 208 -19.32 -3.84 11.87
N VAL A 209 -19.05 -5.08 12.29
CA VAL A 209 -17.72 -5.53 12.70
C VAL A 209 -16.73 -5.44 11.54
N VAL A 210 -17.08 -5.95 10.35
CA VAL A 210 -16.23 -5.85 9.16
C VAL A 210 -15.95 -4.38 8.82
N GLY A 211 -16.97 -3.52 8.82
CA GLY A 211 -16.81 -2.10 8.58
C GLY A 211 -15.82 -1.45 9.55
N ALA A 212 -15.97 -1.70 10.85
CA ALA A 212 -15.07 -1.16 11.87
C ALA A 212 -13.63 -1.69 11.73
N MET A 213 -13.46 -2.97 11.41
CA MET A 213 -12.14 -3.57 11.19
C MET A 213 -11.43 -2.97 9.98
N LEU A 214 -12.16 -2.72 8.89
CA LEU A 214 -11.59 -2.09 7.68
C LEU A 214 -11.25 -0.62 7.90
N VAL A 215 -12.00 0.12 8.73
CA VAL A 215 -11.58 1.46 9.17
C VAL A 215 -10.22 1.39 9.84
N VAL A 216 -10.06 0.51 10.84
CA VAL A 216 -8.77 0.34 11.54
C VAL A 216 -7.65 -0.04 10.57
N ALA A 217 -7.94 -0.92 9.61
CA ALA A 217 -6.99 -1.35 8.61
C ALA A 217 -6.52 -0.19 7.69
N GLY A 218 -7.41 0.75 7.35
CA GLY A 218 -7.10 1.88 6.47
C GLY A 218 -6.56 3.13 7.15
N ILE A 219 -6.42 3.17 8.49
CA ILE A 219 -5.86 4.34 9.20
C ILE A 219 -4.41 4.64 8.76
N PRO A 220 -3.50 3.65 8.64
CA PRO A 220 -2.13 3.90 8.15
C PRO A 220 -2.09 4.55 6.76
N ASP A 221 -3.10 4.30 5.92
CA ASP A 221 -3.20 4.80 4.55
C ASP A 221 -3.69 6.25 4.44
N PHE A 222 -4.00 6.90 5.55
CA PHE A 222 -4.54 8.27 5.56
C PHE A 222 -3.61 9.28 4.86
N ASP A 223 -2.31 9.01 4.87
CA ASP A 223 -1.30 9.81 4.18
C ASP A 223 -1.48 9.85 2.65
N SER A 224 -2.23 8.91 2.08
CA SER A 224 -2.59 8.93 0.65
C SER A 224 -3.30 10.22 0.22
N PHE A 225 -4.03 10.88 1.12
CA PHE A 225 -4.77 12.10 0.82
C PHE A 225 -3.90 13.35 0.69
N ARG A 226 -2.67 13.32 1.21
CA ARG A 226 -1.80 14.51 1.24
C ARG A 226 -0.59 14.43 0.33
N PHE A 227 -0.08 13.25 0.01
CA PHE A 227 1.14 13.10 -0.78
C PHE A 227 0.85 12.87 -2.26
N SER A 228 1.72 13.38 -3.14
CA SER A 228 1.57 13.22 -4.59
C SER A 228 1.96 11.82 -5.08
N GLN A 229 3.01 11.22 -4.52
CA GLN A 229 3.49 9.88 -4.85
C GLN A 229 3.03 8.88 -3.80
N LEU A 230 2.30 7.87 -4.24
CA LEU A 230 1.75 6.82 -3.38
C LEU A 230 2.38 5.48 -3.77
N PRO A 231 2.71 4.60 -2.80
CA PRO A 231 3.27 3.27 -3.07
C PRO A 231 2.18 2.32 -3.57
N PHE A 232 1.62 2.61 -4.75
CA PHE A 232 0.47 1.92 -5.34
C PHE A 232 0.67 1.76 -6.85
N ALA A 233 0.52 0.53 -7.34
CA ALA A 233 0.62 0.20 -8.76
C ALA A 233 -0.65 0.58 -9.53
N GLY A 234 -0.86 1.89 -9.72
CA GLY A 234 -1.99 2.43 -10.49
C GLY A 234 -2.10 3.95 -10.37
N PRO A 235 -3.19 4.55 -10.85
CA PRO A 235 -3.42 5.98 -10.69
C PRO A 235 -3.56 6.35 -9.21
N ALA A 236 -2.86 7.40 -8.76
CA ALA A 236 -2.89 7.82 -7.37
C ALA A 236 -4.31 8.19 -6.88
N ASP A 237 -5.15 8.74 -7.76
CA ASP A 237 -6.54 9.06 -7.40
C ASP A 237 -7.42 7.82 -7.19
N LEU A 238 -7.10 6.71 -7.87
CA LEU A 238 -7.76 5.44 -7.61
C LEU A 238 -7.40 4.96 -6.20
N ASP A 239 -6.12 5.01 -5.83
CA ASP A 239 -5.68 4.62 -4.48
C ASP A 239 -6.41 5.43 -3.39
N ARG A 240 -6.42 6.76 -3.54
CA ARG A 240 -7.14 7.66 -2.63
C ARG A 240 -8.63 7.33 -2.54
N LEU A 241 -9.27 7.01 -3.66
CA LEU A 241 -10.68 6.61 -3.65
C LEU A 241 -10.89 5.29 -2.89
N LEU A 242 -9.99 4.31 -3.04
CA LEU A 242 -10.06 3.03 -2.33
C LEU A 242 -9.85 3.21 -0.83
N VAL A 243 -8.92 4.08 -0.43
CA VAL A 243 -8.70 4.46 0.98
C VAL A 243 -9.92 5.19 1.54
N ALA A 244 -10.46 6.17 0.82
CA ALA A 244 -11.67 6.90 1.20
C ALA A 244 -12.90 5.98 1.31
N LEU A 245 -13.04 5.00 0.41
CA LEU A 245 -14.07 3.97 0.46
C LEU A 245 -13.90 3.05 1.66
N THR A 246 -12.67 2.66 1.97
CA THR A 246 -12.36 1.79 3.10
C THR A 246 -12.67 2.48 4.43
N LEU A 247 -12.17 3.71 4.62
CA LEU A 247 -12.41 4.52 5.82
C LEU A 247 -13.86 4.98 5.92
N GLY A 248 -14.36 5.67 4.90
CA GLY A 248 -15.69 6.25 4.89
C GLY A 248 -16.77 5.17 4.84
N GLY A 249 -16.71 4.29 3.84
CA GLY A 249 -17.65 3.18 3.70
C GLY A 249 -17.62 2.23 4.90
N GLY A 250 -16.44 1.90 5.43
CA GLY A 250 -16.31 1.10 6.66
C GLY A 250 -17.01 1.74 7.86
N LEU A 251 -16.79 3.04 8.08
CA LEU A 251 -17.46 3.79 9.16
C LEU A 251 -18.98 3.85 8.98
N GLY A 252 -19.43 4.08 7.75
CA GLY A 252 -20.85 4.08 7.40
C GLY A 252 -21.52 2.74 7.64
N LEU A 253 -20.87 1.63 7.26
CA LEU A 253 -21.35 0.27 7.52
C LEU A 253 -21.40 -0.06 9.01
N ALA A 254 -20.37 0.34 9.77
CA ALA A 254 -20.34 0.18 11.22
C ALA A 254 -21.52 0.90 11.87
N ALA A 255 -21.66 2.20 11.64
CA ALA A 255 -22.73 3.01 12.20
C ALA A 255 -24.12 2.54 11.74
N GLY A 256 -24.29 2.25 10.45
CA GLY A 256 -25.55 1.81 9.87
C GLY A 256 -25.98 0.44 10.40
N GLY A 257 -25.04 -0.50 10.53
CA GLY A 257 -25.30 -1.83 11.09
C GLY A 257 -25.71 -1.78 12.57
N PHE A 258 -25.03 -0.97 13.39
CA PHE A 258 -25.44 -0.77 14.80
C PHE A 258 -26.81 -0.10 14.93
N ASP A 259 -27.10 0.91 14.12
CA ASP A 259 -28.40 1.60 14.10
C ASP A 259 -29.53 0.67 13.63
N TYR A 260 -29.26 -0.22 12.65
CA TYR A 260 -30.19 -1.27 12.24
C TYR A 260 -30.51 -2.20 13.42
N LEU A 261 -29.49 -2.73 14.10
CA LEU A 261 -29.66 -3.63 15.25
C LEU A 261 -30.48 -2.98 16.36
N ARG A 262 -30.19 -1.70 16.69
CA ARG A 262 -30.93 -0.95 17.71
C ARG A 262 -32.41 -0.87 17.39
N ARG A 263 -32.78 -0.56 16.14
CA ARG A 263 -34.20 -0.46 15.73
C ARG A 263 -34.93 -1.79 15.75
N THR A 264 -34.27 -2.88 15.33
CA THR A 264 -34.90 -4.20 15.27
C THR A 264 -34.89 -4.96 16.59
N GLY A 265 -34.00 -4.61 17.52
CA GLY A 265 -33.97 -5.20 18.86
C GLY A 265 -34.93 -4.54 19.86
N SER A 266 -35.54 -3.41 19.47
CA SER A 266 -36.47 -2.64 20.31
C SER A 266 -37.95 -3.02 20.10
N THR A 267 -38.26 -3.98 19.24
CA THR A 267 -39.61 -4.50 19.06
C THR A 267 -39.84 -5.66 20.05
N PRO A 268 -40.76 -5.50 21.04
CA PRO A 268 -41.13 -6.58 21.95
C PRO A 268 -41.81 -7.75 21.23
#